data_AF-A0A661CE79-F1
#
_entry.id   AF-A0A661CE79-F1
#
_cell.length_a   1.000
_cell.length_b   1.000
_cell.length_c   1.000
_cell.angle_alpha   90.00
_cell.angle_beta   90.00
_cell.angle_gamma   90.00
#
_symmetry.space_group_name_H-M   'P 1'
#
loop_
_entity.id
_entity.type
_entity.pdbx_description
1 polymer ?
#
loop_
_entity_poly.entity_id
_entity_poly.type
_entity_poly.pdbx_seq_one_letter_code
_entity_poly.pdbx_strand_id
1 'polypeptide(L)' 'PVAGRIVWITPKGSQGNKTAGIGVQFSELDKGATKSKIEKQLAGALSSDRPTHTM' A
#
# COMPACT_ATOMS: atom_id res chain seq x y z
N PRO A 1 13.75 2.33 5.30
CA PRO A 1 12.74 2.99 6.17
C PRO A 1 12.04 4.07 5.35
N VAL A 2 10.72 4.17 5.42
CA VAL A 2 9.95 5.16 4.64
C VAL A 2 9.42 6.22 5.61
N ALA A 3 9.72 7.48 5.33
CA ALA A 3 9.14 8.59 6.07
C ALA A 3 7.68 8.75 5.63
N GLY A 4 6.74 8.74 6.57
CA GLY A 4 5.32 8.81 6.24
C GLY A 4 4.46 9.21 7.42
N ARG A 5 3.20 9.51 7.12
CA ARG A 5 2.16 9.87 8.10
C ARG A 5 1.09 8.80 8.14
N ILE A 6 0.62 8.44 9.34
CA ILE A 6 -0.55 7.58 9.48
C ILE A 6 -1.79 8.38 9.07
N VAL A 7 -2.50 7.91 8.05
CA VAL A 7 -3.70 8.56 7.51
C VAL A 7 -4.96 7.71 7.65
N TRP A 8 -4.80 6.42 8.00
CA TRP A 8 -5.90 5.50 8.20
C TRP A 8 -5.56 4.43 9.24
N ILE A 9 -6.56 3.95 9.97
CA ILE A 9 -6.43 2.83 10.91
C ILE A 9 -7.58 1.86 10.62
N THR A 10 -7.25 0.59 10.36
CA THR A 10 -8.22 -0.50 10.23
C THR A 10 -8.26 -1.29 11.54
N PRO A 11 -9.35 -1.23 12.31
CA PRO A 11 -9.49 -2.01 13.53
C PRO A 11 -9.79 -3.49 13.24
N LYS A 12 -9.58 -4.34 14.24
CA LYS A 12 -9.91 -5.78 14.17
C LYS A 12 -11.43 -5.95 14.02
N GLY A 13 -11.86 -6.78 13.07
CA GLY A 13 -13.28 -7.00 12.78
C GLY A 13 -13.91 -5.97 11.85
N SER A 14 -13.10 -5.18 11.14
CA SER A 14 -13.56 -4.27 10.08
C SER A 14 -14.38 -5.01 9.02
N GLN A 15 -15.39 -4.31 8.49
CA GLN A 15 -16.28 -4.78 7.44
C GLN A 15 -15.47 -5.27 6.21
N GLY A 16 -15.88 -6.40 5.64
CA GLY A 16 -15.19 -7.04 4.50
C GLY A 16 -14.00 -7.93 4.86
N ASN A 17 -13.86 -8.36 6.13
CA ASN A 17 -12.79 -9.24 6.61
C ASN A 17 -11.37 -8.67 6.36
N LYS A 18 -11.24 -7.34 6.33
CA LYS A 18 -9.97 -6.66 6.13
C LYS A 18 -9.08 -6.87 7.35
N THR A 19 -7.81 -7.22 7.10
CA THR A 19 -6.80 -7.36 8.15
C THR A 19 -6.62 -6.05 8.90
N ALA A 20 -6.50 -6.14 10.23
CA ALA A 20 -6.20 -4.99 11.07
C ALA A 20 -4.84 -4.39 10.71
N GLY A 21 -4.72 -3.06 10.69
CA GLY A 21 -3.49 -2.41 10.27
C GLY A 21 -3.62 -0.90 10.15
N ILE A 22 -2.61 -0.28 9.55
CA ILE A 22 -2.52 1.17 9.36
C ILE A 22 -2.24 1.51 7.90
N GLY A 23 -2.83 2.59 7.41
CA GLY A 23 -2.49 3.21 6.14
C GLY A 23 -1.48 4.33 6.37
N VAL A 24 -0.33 4.24 5.72
CA VAL A 24 0.74 5.25 5.82
C VAL A 24 0.84 5.98 4.47
N GLN A 25 0.65 7.30 4.50
CA GLN A 25 0.93 8.17 3.36
C GLN A 25 2.43 8.45 3.28
N PHE A 26 3.02 8.28 2.11
CA PHE A 26 4.42 8.61 1.88
C PHE A 26 4.66 10.12 1.98
N SER A 27 5.72 10.49 2.69
CA SER A 27 6.13 11.88 2.84
C SER A 27 6.68 12.44 1.53
N GLU A 28 6.54 13.75 1.31
CA GLU A 28 7.20 14.46 0.20
C GLU A 28 8.72 14.32 0.24
N LEU A 29 9.30 14.08 1.44
CA LEU A 29 10.73 13.80 1.63
C LEU A 29 11.20 12.52 0.91
N ASP A 30 10.29 11.58 0.65
CA ASP A 30 10.57 10.36 -0.13
C ASP A 30 10.80 10.66 -1.62
N LYS A 31 10.46 11.89 -2.08
CA LYS A 31 10.57 12.34 -3.48
C LYS A 31 9.95 11.37 -4.49
N GLY A 32 8.95 10.60 -4.07
CA GLY A 32 8.26 9.61 -4.89
C GLY A 32 9.06 8.32 -5.17
N ALA A 33 10.23 8.12 -4.58
CA ALA A 33 11.08 6.95 -4.84
C ALA A 33 10.36 5.63 -4.50
N THR A 34 9.66 5.60 -3.36
CA THR A 34 8.91 4.41 -2.93
C THR A 34 7.69 4.18 -3.83
N LYS A 35 6.97 5.25 -4.21
CA LYS A 35 5.84 5.18 -5.15
C LYS A 35 6.28 4.58 -6.49
N SER A 36 7.33 5.12 -7.11
CA SER A 36 7.83 4.64 -8.40
C SER A 36 8.32 3.19 -8.34
N LYS A 37 8.92 2.77 -7.21
CA LYS A 37 9.32 1.37 -7.01
C LYS A 37 8.11 0.43 -6.97
N ILE A 38 7.05 0.81 -6.26
CA ILE A 38 5.81 0.03 -6.19
C ILE A 38 5.14 -0.04 -7.58
N GLU A 39 4.99 1.09 -8.26
CA GLU A 39 4.42 1.15 -9.62
C GLU A 39 5.19 0.26 -10.60
N LYS A 40 6.53 0.28 -10.55
CA LYS A 40 7.36 -0.57 -11.40
C LYS A 40 7.18 -2.07 -11.10
N GLN A 41 7.00 -2.44 -9.83
CA GLN A 41 6.73 -3.84 -9.46
C GLN A 41 5.33 -4.28 -9.88
N LEU A 42 4.34 -3.40 -9.73
CA LEU A 42 2.95 -3.67 -10.11
C LEU A 42 2.73 -3.66 -11.63
N ALA A 43 3.54 -2.93 -12.39
CA ALA A 43 3.47 -2.89 -13.86
C ALA A 43 3.47 -4.29 -14.50
N GLY A 44 4.24 -5.24 -13.95
CA GLY A 44 4.25 -6.64 -14.41
C GLY A 44 3.20 -7.53 -13.75
N ALA A 45 2.63 -7.11 -12.61
CA ALA A 45 1.63 -7.86 -11.87
C ALA A 45 0.19 -7.49 -12.26
N LEU A 46 -0.02 -6.35 -12.92
CA LEU A 46 -1.33 -5.89 -13.43
C LEU A 46 -2.00 -6.89 -14.37
N SER A 47 -1.20 -7.61 -15.17
CA SER A 47 -1.68 -8.64 -16.10
C SER A 47 -1.55 -10.06 -15.54
N SER A 48 -1.23 -10.22 -14.26
CA SER A 48 -1.06 -11.53 -13.64
C SER A 48 -2.40 -12.08 -13.14
N ASP A 49 -2.69 -13.35 -13.44
CA ASP A 49 -3.87 -14.06 -12.92
C ASP A 49 -3.77 -14.42 -11.43
N ARG A 50 -2.62 -14.14 -10.80
CA ARG A 50 -2.44 -14.43 -9.38
C ARG A 50 -3.17 -13.38 -8.53
N PRO A 51 -4.08 -13.79 -7.62
CA PRO A 51 -4.75 -12.86 -6.75
C PRO A 51 -3.74 -12.13 -5.86
N THR A 52 -3.92 -10.81 -5.72
CA THR A 52 -3.10 -9.96 -4.87
C THR A 52 -3.98 -9.22 -3.87
N HIS A 53 -3.39 -8.68 -2.80
CA HIS A 53 -4.12 -7.78 -1.89
C HIS A 53 -4.09 -6.31 -2.33
N THR A 54 -3.53 -6.05 -3.52
CA THR A 54 -3.29 -4.71 -4.06
C THR A 54 -4.20 -4.34 -5.25
N MET A 55 -5.01 -5.30 -5.72
CA MET A 55 -6.05 -5.17 -6.75
C MET A 55 -7.19 -6.13 -6.43
#